data_AF-Q5V5J4-F1
#
_entry.id   AF-Q5V5J4-F1
#
_cell.length_a   1.000
_cell.length_b   1.000
_cell.length_c   1.000
_cell.angle_alpha   90.00
_cell.angle_beta   90.00
_cell.angle_gamma   90.00
#
_symmetry.space_group_name_H-M   'P 1'
#
loop_
_entity.id
_entity.type
_entity.pdbx_description
1 polymer ?
#
loop_
_entity_poly.entity_id
_entity_poly.type
_entity_poly.pdbx_seq_one_letter_code
_entity_poly.pdbx_strand_id
1 'polypeptide(L)' 'MPEITVSEGLYRQLSAAEDQVDEDTLWKMLHQFKRQNTPSE' A
#
# COMPACT_ATOMS: atom_id res chain seq x y z
N MET A 1 6.67 13.64 15.91
CA MET A 1 5.95 13.23 14.69
C MET A 1 5.42 14.49 14.04
N PRO A 2 5.76 14.81 12.78
CA PRO A 2 5.24 15.99 12.12
C PRO A 2 3.75 15.81 11.77
N GLU A 3 2.93 16.79 12.08
CA GLU A 3 1.54 16.84 11.63
C GLU A 3 1.48 17.49 10.25
N ILE A 4 0.90 16.78 9.29
CA ILE A 4 0.74 17.24 7.91
C ILE A 4 -0.73 17.60 7.72
N THR A 5 -1.03 18.88 7.53
CA THR A 5 -2.39 19.34 7.25
C THR A 5 -2.70 19.19 5.76
N VAL A 6 -3.54 18.22 5.42
CA VAL A 6 -4.00 17.96 4.05
C VAL A 6 -5.38 18.56 3.82
N SER A 7 -5.73 18.83 2.56
CA SER A 7 -7.08 19.26 2.21
C SER A 7 -8.09 18.14 2.47
N GLU A 8 -9.31 18.50 2.86
CA GLU A 8 -10.40 17.56 3.16
C GLU A 8 -10.68 16.59 2.00
N GLY A 9 -10.58 17.07 0.75
CA GLY A 9 -10.75 16.23 -0.43
C GLY A 9 -9.66 15.16 -0.58
N LEU A 10 -8.40 15.53 -0.30
CA LEU A 10 -7.27 14.60 -0.36
C LEU A 10 -7.32 13.60 0.80
N TYR A 11 -7.72 14.03 1.99
CA TYR A 11 -7.92 13.17 3.15
C TYR A 11 -8.94 12.06 2.85
N ARG A 12 -10.09 12.42 2.28
CA ARG A 12 -11.14 11.44 1.90
C ARG A 12 -10.69 10.45 0.84
N GLN A 13 -9.88 10.89 -0.12
CA GLN A 13 -9.33 10.01 -1.16
C GLN A 13 -8.34 9.00 -0.56
N LEU A 14 -7.47 9.46 0.35
CA LEU A 14 -6.51 8.61 1.05
C LEU A 14 -7.23 7.59 1.95
N SER A 15 -8.20 8.04 2.75
CA SER A 15 -8.97 7.15 3.63
C SER A 15 -9.76 6.10 2.84
N ALA A 16 -10.33 6.47 1.69
CA ALA A 16 -11.06 5.54 0.83
C ALA A 16 -10.14 4.53 0.12
N ALA A 17 -8.89 4.91 -0.16
CA ALA A 17 -7.89 4.01 -0.73
C ALA A 17 -7.35 3.02 0.32
N GLU A 18 -7.20 3.47 1.57
CA GLU A 18 -6.73 2.64 2.69
C GLU A 18 -7.65 1.44 2.94
N ASP A 19 -8.97 1.65 2.85
CA ASP A 19 -9.99 0.62 3.06
C ASP A 19 -10.13 -0.37 1.88
N GLN A 20 -9.52 -0.07 0.72
CA GLN A 20 -9.59 -0.90 -0.48
C GLN A 20 -8.37 -1.80 -0.67
N VAL A 21 -7.32 -1.60 0.11
CA VAL A 21 -6.14 -2.46 0.05
C VAL A 21 -6.37 -3.67 0.93
N ASP A 22 -7.00 -4.68 0.34
CA ASP A 22 -7.20 -5.97 0.97
C ASP A 22 -5.84 -6.60 1.34
N GLU A 23 -5.73 -7.17 2.54
CA GLU A 23 -4.48 -7.73 3.07
C GLU A 23 -3.92 -8.81 2.13
N ASP A 24 -4.82 -9.58 1.50
CA ASP A 24 -4.50 -10.57 0.48
C ASP A 24 -3.77 -9.98 -0.74
N THR A 25 -4.09 -8.74 -1.10
CA THR A 25 -3.43 -8.04 -2.21
C THR A 25 -2.00 -7.64 -1.84
N LEU A 26 -1.79 -7.20 -0.60
CA LEU A 26 -0.46 -6.89 -0.07
C LEU A 26 0.42 -8.14 -0.04
N TRP A 27 -0.12 -9.28 0.42
CA TRP A 27 0.59 -10.55 0.43
C TRP A 27 0.94 -11.04 -0.98
N LYS A 28 0.05 -10.88 -1.96
CA LYS A 28 0.34 -11.19 -3.37
C LYS A 28 1.46 -10.33 -3.94
N MET A 29 1.46 -9.02 -3.66
CA MET A 29 2.54 -8.12 -4.09
C MET A 29 3.87 -8.49 -3.46
N LEU A 30 3.89 -8.78 -2.15
CA LEU A 30 5.10 -9.22 -1.45
C LEU A 30 5.63 -10.55 -2.01
N HIS A 31 4.74 -11.51 -2.27
CA HIS A 31 5.13 -12.79 -2.87
C HIS A 31 5.70 -12.61 -4.29
N GLN A 32 5.09 -11.77 -5.12
CA GLN A 32 5.61 -11.45 -6.45
C GLN A 32 6.98 -10.77 -6.38
N PHE A 33 7.13 -9.79 -5.49
CA PHE A 33 8.41 -9.11 -5.25
C PHE A 33 9.49 -10.08 -4.81
N LYS A 34 9.20 -10.95 -3.83
CA LYS A 34 10.14 -12.00 -3.38
C LYS A 34 10.52 -12.92 -4.52
N ARG A 35 9.57 -13.38 -5.35
CA ARG A 35 9.83 -14.27 -6.48
C ARG A 35 10.70 -13.62 -7.57
N GLN A 36 10.53 -12.32 -7.81
CA GLN A 36 11.30 -11.59 -8.82
C GLN A 36 12.70 -11.20 -8.32
N ASN A 37 12.88 -11.07 -7.00
CA ASN A 37 14.14 -10.68 -6.38
C ASN A 37 14.87 -11.83 -5.68
N THR A 38 14.30 -13.03 -5.66
CA THR A 38 15.08 -14.25 -5.46
C THR A 38 15.93 -14.45 -6.71
N PRO A 39 17.26 -14.28 -6.63
CA PRO A 39 18.14 -14.73 -7.70
C PRO A 39 17.86 -16.22 -7.89
N SER A 40 17.68 -16.66 -9.12
CA SER A 40 17.65 -18.10 -9.41
C SER A 40 18.88 -18.75 -8.77
N GLU A 41 18.67 -19.88 -8.09
CA GLU A 41 19.74 -20.84 -7.76
C GLU A 41 20.53 -21.23 -9.02
#